data_AF-A0A5N7XBP4-F1
#
_entry.id   AF-A0A5N7XBP4-F1
#
_cell.length_a   1.000
_cell.length_b   1.000
_cell.length_c   1.000
_cell.angle_alpha   90.00
_cell.angle_beta   90.00
_cell.angle_gamma   90.00
#
_symmetry.space_group_name_H-M   'P 1'
#
loop_
_entity.id
_entity.type
_entity.pdbx_description
1 polymer ?
#
loop_
_entity_poly.entity_id
_entity_poly.type
_entity_poly.pdbx_seq_one_letter_code
_entity_poly.pdbx_strand_id
1 'polypeptide(L)'
;MPANRFLPDEWESRLEEIDREILHQAAICKIRLLEPGAVERVLANDAGICGSAHETAFKTLRGLLYLHYTEVLHISEVLSPEIAQVIANRVREHLRRRSGTQPGV
;
A
#
# COMPACT_ATOMS: atom_id res chain seq x y z
N MET A 1 -17.15 -17.37 18.24
CA MET A 1 -16.51 -16.46 17.27
C MET A 1 -15.10 -16.22 17.78
N PRO A 2 -14.03 -16.38 16.97
CA PRO A 2 -12.72 -15.99 17.45
C PRO A 2 -12.75 -14.50 17.76
N ALA A 3 -12.21 -14.12 18.92
CA ALA A 3 -12.10 -12.72 19.29
C ALA A 3 -11.24 -12.02 18.25
N ASN A 4 -11.82 -11.10 17.50
CA ASN A 4 -11.07 -10.22 16.62
C ASN A 4 -9.98 -9.55 17.47
N ARG A 5 -8.71 -9.82 17.13
CA ARG A 5 -7.55 -9.37 17.93
C ARG A 5 -7.33 -7.86 17.83
N PHE A 6 -7.92 -7.21 16.82
CA PHE A 6 -7.67 -5.80 16.50
C PHE A 6 -8.95 -4.96 16.50
N LEU A 7 -8.88 -3.80 17.14
CA LEU A 7 -9.88 -2.74 17.01
C LEU A 7 -9.79 -2.09 15.61
N PRO A 8 -10.87 -1.46 15.09
CA PRO A 8 -10.87 -0.80 13.78
C PRO A 8 -9.70 0.19 13.57
N ASP A 9 -9.34 0.97 14.60
CA ASP A 9 -8.25 1.95 14.52
C ASP A 9 -6.85 1.32 14.42
N GLU A 10 -6.70 0.10 14.96
CA GLU A 10 -5.44 -0.65 14.86
C GLU A 10 -5.24 -1.20 13.44
N TRP A 11 -6.34 -1.58 12.77
CA TRP A 11 -6.30 -1.93 11.34
C TRP A 11 -5.93 -0.73 10.46
N GLU A 12 -6.49 0.44 10.75
CA GLU A 12 -6.18 1.68 10.02
C GLU A 12 -4.70 2.06 10.18
N SER A 13 -4.18 2.01 11.41
CA SER A 13 -2.77 2.32 11.70
C SER A 13 -1.82 1.36 10.99
N ARG A 14 -2.12 0.05 11.04
CA ARG A 14 -1.29 -0.98 10.39
C ARG A 14 -1.28 -0.84 8.86
N LEU A 15 -2.44 -0.58 8.25
CA LEU A 15 -2.50 -0.30 6.81
C LEU A 15 -1.78 1.00 6.45
N GLU A 16 -1.85 2.04 7.29
CA GLU A 16 -1.12 3.29 7.06
C GLU A 16 0.40 3.08 7.06
N GLU A 17 0.94 2.25 7.95
CA GLU A 17 2.37 1.91 7.98
C GLU A 17 2.81 1.19 6.70
N ILE A 18 2.03 0.20 6.25
CA ILE A 18 2.29 -0.53 5.00
C ILE A 18 2.26 0.42 3.81
N ASP A 19 1.21 1.24 3.70
CA ASP A 19 1.02 2.13 2.57
C ASP A 19 2.08 3.25 2.53
N ARG A 20 2.55 3.70 3.69
CA ARG A 20 3.67 4.66 3.77
C ARG A 20 4.95 4.06 3.23
N GLU A 21 5.25 2.81 3.57
CA GLU A 21 6.44 2.13 3.07
C GLU A 21 6.32 1.83 1.56
N ILE A 22 5.11 1.49 1.07
CA ILE A 22 4.81 1.38 -0.37
C ILE A 22 5.17 2.68 -1.09
N LEU A 23 4.71 3.82 -0.58
CA LEU A 23 5.02 5.13 -1.17
C LEU A 23 6.52 5.43 -1.14
N HIS A 24 7.22 5.09 -0.05
CA HIS A 24 8.66 5.28 0.07
C HIS A 24 9.43 4.46 -0.98
N GLN A 25 9.15 3.15 -1.09
CA GLN A 25 9.82 2.29 -2.06
C GLN A 25 9.47 2.66 -3.52
N ALA A 26 8.23 3.09 -3.77
CA ALA A 26 7.83 3.62 -5.08
C ALA A 26 8.59 4.89 -5.45
N ALA A 27 8.84 5.80 -4.50
CA ALA A 27 9.65 7.00 -4.72
C ALA A 27 11.10 6.65 -5.07
N ILE A 28 11.72 5.68 -4.39
CA ILE A 28 13.08 5.19 -4.71
C ILE A 28 13.15 4.65 -6.15
N CYS A 29 12.13 3.89 -6.56
CA CYS A 29 12.02 3.37 -7.91
C CYS A 29 11.49 4.38 -8.94
N LYS A 30 11.12 5.60 -8.52
CA LYS A 30 10.46 6.62 -9.36
C LYS A 30 9.19 6.12 -10.05
N ILE A 31 8.46 5.20 -9.42
CA ILE A 31 7.21 4.62 -9.93
C ILE A 31 6.05 5.50 -9.47
N ARG A 32 5.23 5.95 -10.41
CA ARG A 32 3.98 6.65 -10.11
C ARG A 32 2.86 5.63 -9.92
N LEU A 33 2.72 5.10 -8.70
CA LEU A 33 1.74 4.04 -8.39
C LEU A 33 0.28 4.38 -8.69
N LEU A 34 -0.06 5.67 -8.75
CA LEU A 34 -1.41 6.13 -9.07
C LEU A 34 -1.70 6.16 -10.58
N GLU A 35 -0.68 5.99 -11.44
CA GLU A 35 -0.89 5.87 -12.87
C GLU A 35 -1.53 4.50 -13.21
N PRO A 36 -2.50 4.46 -14.14
CA PRO A 36 -3.12 3.21 -14.55
C PRO A 36 -2.09 2.16 -14.99
N GLY A 37 -2.20 0.93 -14.50
CA GLY A 37 -1.30 -0.17 -14.86
C GLY A 37 0.00 -0.25 -14.07
N ALA A 38 0.35 0.77 -13.26
CA ALA A 38 1.62 0.78 -12.53
C ALA A 38 1.68 -0.33 -11.48
N VAL A 39 0.62 -0.50 -10.69
CA VAL A 39 0.53 -1.53 -9.64
C VAL A 39 0.57 -2.94 -10.26
N GLU A 40 -0.16 -3.14 -11.35
CA GLU A 40 -0.23 -4.40 -12.08
C GLU A 40 1.14 -4.83 -12.60
N ARG A 41 1.91 -3.89 -13.16
CA ARG A 41 3.29 -4.15 -13.62
C ARG A 41 4.23 -4.50 -12.46
N VAL A 42 4.12 -3.83 -11.31
CA VAL A 42 4.90 -4.21 -10.11
C VAL A 42 4.56 -5.64 -9.69
N LEU A 43 3.27 -5.98 -9.59
CA LEU A 43 2.81 -7.30 -9.17
C LEU A 43 3.26 -8.41 -10.13
N ALA A 44 3.25 -8.12 -11.43
CA ALA A 44 3.77 -8.96 -12.52
C ALA A 44 5.30 -9.09 -12.53
N ASN A 45 6.00 -8.47 -11.58
CA ASN A 45 7.46 -8.48 -11.46
C ASN A 45 8.18 -7.85 -12.67
N ASP A 46 7.54 -6.89 -13.34
CA ASP A 46 8.16 -6.12 -14.42
C ASP A 46 9.09 -5.05 -13.82
N ALA A 47 10.34 -5.44 -13.54
CA ALA A 47 11.34 -4.54 -12.97
C ALA A 47 11.71 -3.35 -13.90
N GLY A 48 11.33 -3.41 -15.19
CA GLY A 48 11.62 -2.36 -16.17
C GLY A 48 10.90 -1.04 -15.89
N ILE A 49 9.92 -1.01 -14.98
CA ILE A 49 9.26 0.23 -14.55
C ILE A 49 10.02 0.98 -13.46
N CYS A 50 10.97 0.33 -12.78
CA CYS A 50 11.80 1.00 -11.79
C CYS A 50 12.84 1.83 -12.56
N GLY A 51 12.75 3.17 -12.47
CA GLY A 51 13.61 4.10 -13.21
C GLY A 51 15.06 4.17 -12.69
N SER A 52 15.45 3.26 -11.81
CA SER A 52 16.75 3.16 -11.16
C SER A 52 17.13 1.69 -10.98
N ALA A 53 18.43 1.37 -10.94
CA ALA A 53 18.93 0.01 -10.69
C ALA A 53 18.82 -0.37 -9.20
N HIS A 54 17.62 -0.24 -8.61
CA HIS A 54 17.34 -0.58 -7.21
C HIS A 54 16.46 -1.83 -7.13
N GLU A 55 17.02 -2.97 -7.55
CA GLU A 55 16.33 -4.26 -7.55
C GLU A 55 15.74 -4.62 -6.18
N THR A 56 16.48 -4.33 -5.09
CA THR A 56 15.99 -4.55 -3.73
C THR A 56 14.75 -3.72 -3.42
N ALA A 57 14.75 -2.42 -3.77
CA ALA A 57 13.59 -1.55 -3.53
C ALA A 57 12.37 -2.02 -4.31
N PHE A 58 12.55 -2.45 -5.57
CA PHE A 58 11.47 -3.01 -6.37
C PHE A 58 10.90 -4.30 -5.77
N LYS A 59 11.76 -5.23 -5.32
CA LYS A 59 11.31 -6.47 -4.66
C LYS A 59 10.55 -6.17 -3.36
N THR A 60 11.05 -5.23 -2.56
CA THR A 60 10.38 -4.78 -1.33
C THR A 60 9.02 -4.17 -1.65
N LEU A 61 8.95 -3.25 -2.62
CA LEU A 61 7.70 -2.64 -3.07
C LEU A 61 6.67 -3.70 -3.48
N ARG A 62 7.09 -4.67 -4.30
CA ARG A 62 6.21 -5.77 -4.73
C ARG A 62 5.72 -6.59 -3.54
N GLY A 63 6.60 -6.93 -2.60
CA GLY A 63 6.23 -7.64 -1.38
C GLY A 63 5.23 -6.88 -0.52
N LEU A 64 5.42 -5.56 -0.35
CA LEU A 64 4.51 -4.71 0.39
C LEU A 64 3.14 -4.59 -0.28
N LEU A 65 3.06 -4.55 -1.61
CA LEU A 65 1.77 -4.58 -2.31
C LEU A 65 1.02 -5.89 -2.01
N TYR A 66 1.70 -7.04 -2.07
CA TYR A 66 1.07 -8.31 -1.66
C TYR A 66 0.61 -8.27 -0.20
N LEU A 67 1.41 -7.70 0.70
CA LEU A 67 1.03 -7.54 2.10
C LEU A 67 -0.21 -6.65 2.26
N HIS A 68 -0.26 -5.49 1.59
CA HIS A 68 -1.44 -4.62 1.59
C HIS A 68 -2.72 -5.37 1.18
N TYR A 69 -2.68 -6.09 0.05
CA TYR A 69 -3.85 -6.85 -0.40
C TYR A 69 -4.25 -7.96 0.57
N THR A 70 -3.27 -8.64 1.17
CA THR A 70 -3.53 -9.69 2.16
C THR A 70 -4.17 -9.12 3.41
N GLU A 71 -3.71 -7.96 3.88
CA GLU A 71 -4.29 -7.30 5.05
C GLU A 71 -5.71 -6.78 4.78
N VAL A 72 -5.98 -6.19 3.61
CA VAL A 72 -7.33 -5.78 3.22
C VAL A 72 -8.28 -6.99 3.14
N LEU A 73 -7.82 -8.12 2.57
CA LEU A 73 -8.59 -9.35 2.53
C LEU A 73 -8.89 -9.87 3.94
N HIS A 74 -7.89 -9.87 4.82
CA HIS A 74 -8.06 -10.32 6.21
C HIS A 74 -9.08 -9.44 6.98
N ILE A 75 -9.03 -8.11 6.80
CA ILE A 75 -10.05 -7.21 7.37
C ILE A 75 -11.43 -7.54 6.81
N SER A 76 -11.54 -7.84 5.52
CA SER A 76 -12.79 -8.23 4.87
C SER A 76 -13.37 -9.52 5.45
N GLU A 77 -12.52 -10.50 5.75
CA GLU A 77 -12.92 -11.79 6.33
C GLU A 77 -13.33 -11.68 7.80
N VAL A 78 -12.66 -10.81 8.57
CA VAL A 78 -12.88 -10.67 10.02
C VAL A 78 -14.02 -9.72 10.34
N LEU A 79 -14.19 -8.64 9.57
CA LEU A 79 -15.19 -7.60 9.81
C LEU A 79 -16.30 -7.64 8.75
N SER A 80 -15.97 -7.20 7.55
CA SER A 80 -16.82 -7.22 6.35
C SER A 80 -16.09 -6.53 5.18
N PRO A 81 -16.48 -6.83 3.92
CA PRO A 81 -15.95 -6.15 2.75
C PRO A 81 -16.13 -4.62 2.78
N GLU A 82 -17.29 -4.15 3.26
CA GLU A 82 -17.62 -2.73 3.32
C GLU A 82 -16.70 -1.98 4.28
N ILE A 83 -16.44 -2.56 5.46
CA ILE A 83 -15.53 -1.96 6.45
C ILE A 83 -14.09 -1.96 5.93
N ALA A 84 -13.64 -3.05 5.29
CA ALA A 84 -12.31 -3.12 4.69
C ALA A 84 -12.09 -1.99 3.67
N GLN A 85 -13.10 -1.73 2.82
CA GLN A 85 -13.03 -0.65 1.84
C GLN A 85 -13.02 0.74 2.49
N VAL A 86 -13.79 0.95 3.57
CA VAL A 86 -13.77 2.22 4.32
C VAL A 86 -12.40 2.48 4.93
N ILE A 87 -11.81 1.49 5.60
CA ILE A 87 -10.48 1.62 6.22
C ILE A 87 -9.43 1.90 5.13
N ALA A 88 -9.41 1.11 4.05
CA ALA A 88 -8.45 1.31 2.95
C ALA A 88 -8.61 2.70 2.30
N ASN A 89 -9.84 3.21 2.17
CA ASN A 89 -10.06 4.55 1.62
C ASN A 89 -9.59 5.66 2.54
N ARG A 90 -9.80 5.55 3.86
CA ARG A 90 -9.31 6.52 4.84
C ARG A 90 -7.79 6.62 4.84
N VAL A 91 -7.11 5.47 4.85
CA VAL A 91 -5.64 5.42 4.77
C VAL A 91 -5.14 6.10 3.49
N ARG A 92 -5.74 5.78 2.34
CA ARG A 92 -5.39 6.40 1.05
C ARG A 92 -5.62 7.91 1.05
N GLU A 93 -6.73 8.40 1.60
CA GLU A 93 -6.98 9.85 1.73
C GLU A 93 -5.96 10.53 2.63
N HIS A 94 -5.67 9.95 3.79
CA HIS A 94 -4.71 10.47 4.74
C HIS A 94 -3.31 10.58 4.12
N LEU A 95 -2.89 9.55 3.39
CA LEU A 95 -1.61 9.57 2.68
C LEU A 95 -1.61 10.56 1.52
N ARG A 96 -2.69 10.66 0.73
CA ARG A 96 -2.80 11.68 -0.34
C ARG A 96 -2.62 13.10 0.18
N ARG A 97 -3.20 13.41 1.36
CA ARG A 97 -3.02 14.72 2.01
C ARG A 97 -1.56 14.98 2.39
N ARG A 98 -0.86 13.95 2.88
CA ARG A 98 0.57 14.04 3.25
C ARG A 98 1.49 14.13 2.04
N SER A 99 1.26 13.30 1.02
CA SER A 99 2.07 13.28 -0.21
C SER A 99 1.85 14.52 -1.07
N GLY A 100 0.64 15.10 -1.08
CA GLY A 100 0.36 16.40 -1.71
C GLY A 100 1.07 17.58 -1.05
N THR A 101 1.68 17.36 0.13
CA THR A 101 2.47 18.36 0.87
C THR A 101 3.99 18.11 0.73
N GLN A 102 4.44 17.13 -0.07
CA GLN A 102 5.87 16.96 -0.36
C GLN A 102 6.24 17.70 -1.65
N PRO A 103 6.91 18.87 -1.58
CA PRO A 103 7.60 19.41 -2.74
C PRO A 103 8.79 18.49 -3.04
N GLY A 104 8.89 18.05 -4.29
CA GLY A 104 10.11 17.43 -4.78
C GLY A 104 11.29 18.37 -4.55
N VAL A 105 12.29 17.87 -3.83
CA VAL A 105 13.66 18.40 -3.79
C VAL A 105 14.53 17.38 -4.48
#